data_AF-A0A9W5XHR2-F1
#
_entry.id   AF-A0A9W5XHR2-F1
#
_cell.length_a   1.000
_cell.length_b   1.000
_cell.length_c   1.000
_cell.angle_alpha   90.00
_cell.angle_beta   90.00
_cell.angle_gamma   90.00
#
_symmetry.space_group_name_H-M   'P 1'
#
loop_
_entity.id
_entity.type
_entity.pdbx_description
1 polymer ?
#
loop_
_entity_poly.entity_id
_entity_poly.type
_entity_poly.pdbx_seq_one_letter_code
_entity_poly.pdbx_strand_id
1 'polypeptide(L)'
;MSWRAARLVAHRTETPTARTLVLEVPGWPAHLPGQHVDIRLTAPDGYQAARSYSLAAPADGDRIEVSVQRVSDGEVSPFLVDAYREGDPVEVRGPIGGWFVWRPQQTEPVLLVAGGSGVVPLMAMIRGRRAAGSRAPFRLIYSVRTPEDAFYTDELRRRVRDDAGLDVAYVYTRQAPEGWRGEPHRLGLADVNTHGWPPELEPLVYVCGPTAFVETVSDLLVGLGHPARRVRTERFGPTG
;
A
#
# COMPACT_ATOMS: atom_id res chain seq x y z
N MET A 1 -20.74 4.74 10.44
CA MET A 1 -19.64 5.70 10.14
C MET A 1 -20.19 6.80 9.25
N SER A 2 -19.99 8.07 9.61
CA SER A 2 -20.44 9.23 8.83
C SER A 2 -19.35 9.71 7.86
N TRP A 3 -19.78 10.42 6.81
CA TRP A 3 -18.89 11.21 5.95
C TRP A 3 -18.39 12.44 6.71
N ARG A 4 -17.10 12.77 6.55
CA ARG A 4 -16.46 13.95 7.13
C ARG A 4 -15.96 14.84 6.00
N ALA A 5 -16.15 16.14 6.15
CA ALA A 5 -15.50 17.11 5.27
C ALA A 5 -13.99 17.05 5.48
N ALA A 6 -13.25 17.12 4.39
CA ALA A 6 -11.80 17.10 4.36
C ALA A 6 -11.29 18.09 3.30
N ARG A 7 -10.03 18.46 3.39
CA ARG A 7 -9.37 19.34 2.42
C ARG A 7 -7.98 18.83 2.07
N LEU A 8 -7.59 18.93 0.81
CA LEU A 8 -6.20 18.70 0.42
C LEU A 8 -5.33 19.81 0.97
N VAL A 9 -4.32 19.45 1.77
CA VAL A 9 -3.38 20.43 2.34
C VAL A 9 -1.97 20.29 1.78
N ALA A 10 -1.64 19.15 1.17
CA ALA A 10 -0.40 18.95 0.44
C ALA A 10 -0.53 17.76 -0.50
N HIS A 11 0.28 17.72 -1.56
CA HIS A 11 0.46 16.51 -2.36
C HIS A 11 1.92 16.29 -2.76
N ARG A 12 2.28 15.03 -3.03
CA ARG A 12 3.62 14.63 -3.50
C ARG A 12 3.51 13.74 -4.72
N THR A 13 4.38 13.95 -5.70
CA THR A 13 4.54 13.04 -6.83
C THR A 13 5.28 11.77 -6.40
N GLU A 14 4.64 10.61 -6.59
CA GLU A 14 5.28 9.31 -6.36
C GLU A 14 5.85 8.73 -7.65
N THR A 15 5.06 8.81 -8.73
CA THR A 15 5.40 8.31 -10.06
C THR A 15 4.78 9.23 -11.12
N PRO A 16 5.08 9.07 -12.41
CA PRO A 16 4.38 9.80 -13.46
C PRO A 16 2.85 9.64 -13.40
N THR A 17 2.35 8.53 -12.84
CA THR A 17 0.91 8.20 -12.77
C THR A 17 0.34 8.20 -11.36
N ALA A 18 1.09 8.64 -10.35
CA ALA A 18 0.62 8.55 -8.96
C ALA A 18 1.02 9.73 -8.09
N ARG A 19 0.14 10.03 -7.12
CA ARG A 19 0.33 11.08 -6.10
C ARG A 19 0.03 10.54 -4.72
N THR A 20 0.79 10.98 -3.73
CA THR A 20 0.36 10.94 -2.32
C THR A 20 -0.39 12.24 -2.03
N LEU A 21 -1.59 12.13 -1.46
CA LEU A 21 -2.44 13.24 -1.05
C LEU A 21 -2.49 13.30 0.48
N VAL A 22 -2.24 14.48 1.04
CA VAL A 22 -2.36 14.76 2.47
C VAL A 22 -3.67 15.48 2.71
N LEU A 23 -4.61 14.83 3.37
CA LEU A 23 -5.92 15.38 3.67
C LEU A 23 -5.99 15.79 5.13
N GLU A 24 -6.42 17.03 5.39
CA GLU A 24 -6.84 17.45 6.72
C GLU A 24 -8.31 17.07 6.91
N VAL A 25 -8.59 16.28 7.94
CA VAL A 25 -9.92 15.76 8.26
C VAL A 25 -10.22 16.08 9.72
N PRO A 26 -10.85 17.23 10.02
CA PRO A 26 -11.08 17.66 11.40
C PRO A 26 -11.78 16.59 12.25
N GLY A 27 -11.20 16.28 13.42
CA GLY A 27 -11.69 15.23 14.31
C GLY A 27 -11.49 13.81 13.76
N TRP A 28 -10.38 13.58 13.06
CA TRP A 28 -10.06 12.25 12.54
C TRP A 28 -9.78 11.28 13.70
N PRO A 29 -10.42 10.10 13.75
CA PRO A 29 -10.10 9.12 14.77
C PRO A 29 -8.76 8.42 14.48
N ALA A 30 -8.18 7.80 15.49
CA ALA A 30 -7.03 6.92 15.29
C ALA A 30 -7.36 5.78 14.31
N HIS A 31 -6.36 5.35 13.55
CA HIS A 31 -6.47 4.23 12.61
C HIS A 31 -5.21 3.34 12.68
N LEU A 32 -5.33 2.14 12.11
CA LEU A 32 -4.27 1.15 12.08
C LEU A 32 -3.63 1.03 10.69
N PRO A 33 -2.33 0.75 10.60
CA PRO A 33 -1.66 0.43 9.35
C PRO A 33 -2.36 -0.73 8.62
N GLY A 34 -2.74 -0.48 7.36
CA GLY A 34 -3.48 -1.42 6.52
C GLY A 34 -4.99 -1.18 6.45
N GLN A 35 -5.54 -0.24 7.23
CA GLN A 35 -6.89 0.27 7.00
C GLN A 35 -6.96 1.18 5.78
N HIS A 36 -8.18 1.40 5.29
CA HIS A 36 -8.47 2.28 4.17
C HIS A 36 -9.57 3.28 4.52
N VAL A 37 -9.81 4.21 3.61
CA VAL A 37 -10.91 5.18 3.67
C VAL A 37 -11.65 5.18 2.34
N ASP A 38 -12.94 5.53 2.37
CA ASP A 38 -13.64 5.92 1.15
C ASP A 38 -13.48 7.42 0.95
N ILE A 39 -13.13 7.80 -0.27
CA ILE A 39 -13.09 9.20 -0.73
C ILE A 39 -14.24 9.40 -1.69
N ARG A 40 -15.07 10.41 -1.43
CA ARG A 40 -16.19 10.80 -2.29
C ARG A 40 -15.97 12.17 -2.89
N LEU A 41 -16.07 12.23 -4.21
CA LEU A 41 -16.13 13.46 -4.99
C LEU A 41 -17.59 13.74 -5.34
N THR A 42 -17.96 15.02 -5.28
CA THR A 42 -19.27 15.51 -5.73
C THR A 42 -19.05 16.53 -6.83
N ALA A 43 -19.57 16.27 -8.03
CA ALA A 43 -19.52 17.18 -9.16
C ALA A 43 -20.51 18.36 -8.99
N PRO A 44 -20.36 19.46 -9.74
CA PRO A 44 -21.25 20.62 -9.64
C PRO A 44 -22.73 20.34 -9.93
N ASP A 45 -23.02 19.31 -10.73
CA ASP A 45 -24.38 18.82 -11.03
C ASP A 45 -24.95 17.90 -9.94
N GLY A 46 -24.19 17.65 -8.87
CA GLY A 46 -24.56 16.79 -7.75
C GLY A 46 -24.21 15.31 -7.94
N TYR A 47 -23.63 14.92 -9.07
CA TYR A 47 -23.18 13.53 -9.26
C TYR A 47 -22.08 13.18 -8.25
N GLN A 48 -22.19 12.00 -7.63
CA GLN A 48 -21.25 11.53 -6.62
C GLN A 48 -20.57 10.22 -7.04
N ALA A 49 -19.25 10.20 -6.96
CA ALA A 49 -18.46 8.99 -7.11
C ALA A 49 -17.59 8.79 -5.87
N ALA A 50 -17.57 7.56 -5.34
CA ALA A 50 -16.74 7.19 -4.21
C ALA A 50 -15.85 5.99 -4.55
N ARG A 51 -14.60 6.02 -4.08
CA ARG A 51 -13.65 4.89 -4.19
C ARG A 51 -12.84 4.75 -2.91
N SER A 52 -12.43 3.53 -2.62
CA SER A 52 -11.64 3.20 -1.44
C SER A 52 -10.15 3.38 -1.72
N TYR A 53 -9.43 3.98 -0.77
CA TYR A 53 -7.99 4.19 -0.83
C TYR A 53 -7.35 3.79 0.50
N SER A 54 -6.29 2.99 0.42
CA SER A 54 -5.51 2.61 1.60
C SER A 54 -4.85 3.84 2.23
N LEU A 55 -4.86 3.88 3.56
CA LEU A 55 -4.08 4.86 4.31
C LEU A 55 -2.59 4.53 4.13
N ALA A 56 -1.81 5.53 3.74
CA ALA A 56 -0.40 5.37 3.38
C ALA A 56 0.56 5.53 4.56
N ALA A 57 0.11 6.16 5.66
CA ALA A 57 0.91 6.45 6.83
C ALA A 57 0.03 6.43 8.09
N PRO A 58 0.62 6.25 9.29
CA PRO A 58 -0.08 6.55 10.55
C PRO A 58 -0.63 7.99 10.54
N ALA A 59 -1.72 8.22 11.28
CA ALA A 59 -2.27 9.57 11.42
C ALA A 59 -1.28 10.51 12.10
N ASP A 60 -1.23 11.75 11.61
CA ASP A 60 -0.53 12.88 12.25
C ASP A 60 -1.57 13.93 12.64
N GLY A 61 -2.04 13.84 13.90
CA GLY A 61 -3.21 14.59 14.36
C GLY A 61 -4.44 14.29 13.49
N ASP A 62 -5.01 15.33 12.90
CA ASP A 62 -6.18 15.26 12.00
C ASP A 62 -5.80 15.01 10.53
N ARG A 63 -4.52 14.76 10.23
CA ARG A 63 -4.04 14.53 8.87
C ARG A 63 -3.92 13.06 8.54
N ILE A 64 -4.37 12.71 7.34
CA ILE A 64 -4.21 11.38 6.75
C ILE A 64 -3.53 11.47 5.39
N GLU A 65 -2.79 10.41 5.04
CA GLU A 65 -2.21 10.26 3.71
C GLU A 65 -2.89 9.12 2.97
N VAL A 66 -3.21 9.35 1.70
CA VAL A 66 -3.60 8.29 0.74
C VAL A 66 -2.75 8.43 -0.51
N SER A 67 -2.40 7.31 -1.13
CA SER A 67 -1.65 7.32 -2.38
C SER A 67 -2.50 6.76 -3.50
N VAL A 68 -2.69 7.59 -4.51
CA VAL A 68 -3.62 7.36 -5.61
C VAL A 68 -2.82 7.10 -6.87
N GLN A 69 -3.06 5.95 -7.50
CA GLN A 69 -2.61 5.68 -8.86
C GLN A 69 -3.72 6.02 -9.84
N ARG A 70 -3.38 6.77 -10.90
CA ARG A 70 -4.29 7.09 -12.00
C ARG A 70 -4.63 5.83 -12.79
N VAL A 71 -5.92 5.55 -12.89
CA VAL A 71 -6.52 4.57 -13.80
C VAL A 71 -7.13 5.36 -14.96
N SER A 72 -6.68 5.11 -16.19
CA SER A 72 -7.05 5.87 -17.40
C SER A 72 -8.57 6.02 -17.56
N ASP A 73 -9.31 4.95 -17.28
CA ASP A 73 -10.75 4.87 -17.49
C ASP A 73 -11.53 4.97 -16.17
N GLY A 74 -10.89 5.48 -15.11
CA GLY A 74 -11.51 5.67 -13.80
C GLY A 74 -12.17 7.04 -13.65
N GLU A 75 -13.28 7.11 -12.92
CA GLU A 75 -13.98 8.38 -12.67
C GLU A 75 -13.28 9.26 -11.62
N VAL A 76 -12.70 8.63 -10.58
CA VAL A 76 -12.17 9.35 -9.40
C VAL A 76 -10.68 9.60 -9.50
N SER A 77 -9.90 8.59 -9.88
CA SER A 77 -8.43 8.67 -9.82
C SER A 77 -7.78 9.70 -10.77
N PRO A 78 -8.27 9.94 -12.01
CA PRO A 78 -7.72 10.99 -12.85
C PRO A 78 -7.95 12.38 -12.24
N PHE A 79 -9.12 12.64 -11.66
CA PHE A 79 -9.36 13.90 -10.97
C PHE A 79 -8.38 14.09 -9.81
N LEU A 80 -8.27 13.09 -8.93
CA LEU A 80 -7.39 13.14 -7.76
C LEU A 80 -5.89 13.30 -8.11
N VAL A 81 -5.45 12.80 -9.26
CA VAL A 81 -4.04 12.85 -9.68
C VAL A 81 -3.72 14.09 -10.53
N ASP A 82 -4.62 14.44 -11.46
CA ASP A 82 -4.34 15.43 -12.50
C ASP A 82 -4.89 16.82 -12.13
N ALA A 83 -6.06 16.88 -11.50
CA ALA A 83 -6.84 18.11 -11.34
C ALA A 83 -6.98 18.60 -9.89
N TYR A 84 -6.95 17.71 -8.89
CA TYR A 84 -7.14 18.05 -7.48
C TYR A 84 -5.99 18.94 -6.97
N ARG A 85 -6.31 20.05 -6.31
CA ARG A 85 -5.37 21.07 -5.83
C ARG A 85 -5.49 21.32 -4.34
N GLU A 86 -4.39 21.77 -3.75
CA GLU A 86 -4.39 22.21 -2.35
C GLU A 86 -5.50 23.25 -2.14
N GLY A 87 -6.24 23.09 -1.06
CA GLY A 87 -7.44 23.86 -0.80
C GLY A 87 -8.73 23.19 -1.27
N ASP A 88 -8.71 22.22 -2.17
CA ASP A 88 -9.95 21.62 -2.69
C ASP A 88 -10.65 20.73 -1.66
N PRO A 89 -12.00 20.83 -1.54
CA PRO A 89 -12.77 20.03 -0.59
C PRO A 89 -12.98 18.60 -1.10
N VAL A 90 -13.11 17.66 -0.16
CA VAL A 90 -13.51 16.27 -0.43
C VAL A 90 -14.24 15.71 0.79
N GLU A 91 -14.97 14.61 0.61
CA GLU A 91 -15.56 13.89 1.74
C GLU A 91 -14.86 12.56 1.97
N VAL A 92 -14.57 12.26 3.23
CA VAL A 92 -13.86 11.05 3.66
C VAL A 92 -14.74 10.25 4.63
N ARG A 93 -14.80 8.93 4.44
CA ARG A 93 -15.43 8.00 5.38
C ARG A 93 -14.44 6.93 5.81
N GLY A 94 -14.29 6.74 7.11
CA GLY A 94 -13.44 5.73 7.71
C GLY A 94 -13.00 6.05 9.14
N PRO A 95 -11.96 5.37 9.63
CA PRO A 95 -11.21 4.31 8.97
C PRO A 95 -12.05 3.02 8.78
N ILE A 96 -11.79 2.28 7.70
CA ILE A 96 -12.49 1.04 7.32
C ILE A 96 -11.48 -0.12 7.28
N GLY A 97 -11.95 -1.32 7.61
CA GLY A 97 -11.14 -2.54 7.65
C GLY A 97 -10.69 -2.91 9.06
N GLY A 98 -10.06 -4.08 9.18
CA GLY A 98 -9.62 -4.63 10.47
C GLY A 98 -8.97 -6.01 10.37
N TRP A 99 -9.22 -6.73 9.27
CA TRP A 99 -8.52 -7.98 8.94
C TRP A 99 -7.07 -7.73 8.50
N PHE A 100 -6.89 -6.85 7.52
CA PHE A 100 -5.60 -6.54 6.90
C PHE A 100 -4.81 -5.48 7.69
N VAL A 101 -4.69 -5.63 9.01
CA VAL A 101 -3.98 -4.64 9.85
C VAL A 101 -2.76 -5.23 10.54
N TRP A 102 -1.72 -4.41 10.70
CA TRP A 102 -0.58 -4.70 11.57
C TRP A 102 -0.68 -3.88 12.86
N ARG A 103 -0.25 -4.48 13.97
CA ARG A 103 -0.28 -3.90 15.31
C ARG A 103 1.10 -3.97 15.96
N PRO A 104 1.54 -2.93 16.69
CA PRO A 104 2.84 -2.89 17.35
C PRO A 104 3.18 -4.06 18.27
N GLN A 105 2.17 -4.71 18.85
CA GLN A 105 2.33 -5.85 19.75
C GLN A 105 2.74 -7.14 19.01
N GLN A 106 2.68 -7.15 17.68
CA GLN A 106 3.05 -8.29 16.84
C GLN A 106 4.56 -8.26 16.62
N THR A 107 5.25 -9.26 17.17
CA THR A 107 6.71 -9.33 17.22
C THR A 107 7.30 -10.42 16.31
N GLU A 108 6.46 -11.31 15.80
CA GLU A 108 6.80 -12.30 14.79
C GLU A 108 7.35 -11.67 13.50
N PRO A 109 8.10 -12.43 12.68
CA PRO A 109 8.49 -11.97 11.36
C PRO A 109 7.28 -11.60 10.49
N VAL A 110 7.43 -10.55 9.69
CA VAL A 110 6.39 -10.08 8.77
C VAL A 110 6.91 -10.16 7.34
N LEU A 111 6.12 -10.77 6.46
CA LEU A 111 6.31 -10.75 5.03
C LEU A 111 5.24 -9.86 4.39
N LEU A 112 5.67 -8.86 3.65
CA LEU A 112 4.84 -7.95 2.88
C LEU A 112 5.04 -8.29 1.40
N VAL A 113 3.96 -8.54 0.66
CA VAL A 113 4.03 -8.84 -0.78
C VAL A 113 3.13 -7.89 -1.55
N ALA A 114 3.72 -6.97 -2.30
CA ALA A 114 3.02 -5.91 -3.02
C ALA A 114 3.03 -6.13 -4.53
N GLY A 115 1.88 -5.92 -5.16
CA GLY A 115 1.75 -5.73 -6.60
C GLY A 115 1.36 -4.28 -6.93
N GLY A 116 2.24 -3.52 -7.58
CA GLY A 116 1.96 -2.14 -8.00
C GLY A 116 1.58 -1.22 -6.83
N SER A 117 0.43 -0.54 -6.92
CA SER A 117 -0.08 0.33 -5.83
C SER A 117 -0.49 -0.43 -4.56
N GLY A 118 -0.50 -1.77 -4.57
CA GLY A 118 -0.70 -2.57 -3.36
C GLY A 118 0.39 -2.37 -2.29
N VAL A 119 1.49 -1.70 -2.63
CA VAL A 119 2.50 -1.30 -1.63
C VAL A 119 1.98 -0.24 -0.65
N VAL A 120 0.92 0.52 -0.97
CA VAL A 120 0.42 1.62 -0.13
C VAL A 120 0.08 1.20 1.31
N PRO A 121 -0.80 0.20 1.55
CA PRO A 121 -1.08 -0.25 2.90
C PRO A 121 0.14 -0.91 3.57
N LEU A 122 1.02 -1.55 2.79
CA LEU A 122 2.23 -2.19 3.32
C LEU A 122 3.28 -1.15 3.76
N MET A 123 3.36 -0.02 3.04
CA MET A 123 4.18 1.11 3.42
C MET A 123 3.67 1.76 4.71
N ALA A 124 2.36 1.81 4.92
CA ALA A 124 1.80 2.23 6.20
C ALA A 124 2.24 1.30 7.34
N MET A 125 2.33 -0.01 7.10
CA MET A 125 2.85 -0.98 8.09
C MET A 125 4.34 -0.74 8.38
N ILE A 126 5.15 -0.49 7.35
CA ILE A 126 6.58 -0.16 7.50
C ILE A 126 6.76 1.14 8.32
N ARG A 127 6.01 2.19 7.97
CA ARG A 127 6.03 3.48 8.69
C ARG A 127 5.54 3.31 10.13
N GLY A 128 4.46 2.55 10.34
CA GLY A 128 3.91 2.22 11.65
C GLY A 128 4.88 1.42 12.53
N ARG A 129 5.60 0.46 11.94
CA ARG A 129 6.67 -0.29 12.62
C ARG A 129 7.75 0.63 13.17
N ARG A 130 8.22 1.58 12.35
CA ARG A 130 9.22 2.57 12.77
C ARG A 130 8.67 3.51 13.84
N ALA A 131 7.46 4.03 13.66
CA ALA A 131 6.83 4.93 14.63
C ALA A 131 6.64 4.28 16.00
N ALA A 132 6.35 2.98 16.04
CA ALA A 132 6.22 2.21 17.27
C ALA A 132 7.56 1.77 17.90
N GLY A 133 8.70 2.06 17.26
CA GLY A 133 10.01 1.56 17.69
C GLY A 133 10.13 0.02 17.65
N SER A 134 9.30 -0.65 16.85
CA SER A 134 9.27 -2.11 16.79
C SER A 134 10.50 -2.66 16.08
N ARG A 135 11.03 -3.78 16.59
CA ARG A 135 12.14 -4.54 16.00
C ARG A 135 11.68 -5.82 15.29
N ALA A 136 10.37 -6.06 15.16
CA ALA A 136 9.84 -7.20 14.42
C ALA A 136 10.46 -7.22 13.00
N PRO A 137 11.05 -8.32 12.52
CA PRO A 137 11.74 -8.31 11.24
C PRO A 137 10.74 -8.28 10.08
N PHE A 138 10.91 -7.34 9.16
CA PHE A 138 10.03 -7.11 8.00
C PHE A 138 10.79 -7.41 6.71
N ARG A 139 10.17 -8.17 5.81
CA ARG A 139 10.62 -8.31 4.42
C ARG A 139 9.51 -7.84 3.49
N LEU A 140 9.85 -7.00 2.53
CA LEU A 140 8.95 -6.59 1.44
C LEU A 140 9.42 -7.21 0.12
N ILE A 141 8.53 -7.94 -0.55
CA ILE A 141 8.69 -8.32 -1.95
C ILE A 141 7.78 -7.40 -2.77
N TYR A 142 8.38 -6.52 -3.58
CA TYR A 142 7.65 -5.52 -4.35
C TYR A 142 7.69 -5.85 -5.85
N SER A 143 6.60 -6.44 -6.35
CA SER A 143 6.39 -6.70 -7.77
C SER A 143 5.84 -5.45 -8.46
N VAL A 144 6.61 -4.92 -9.41
CA VAL A 144 6.29 -3.68 -10.14
C VAL A 144 6.67 -3.83 -11.61
N ARG A 145 6.15 -2.98 -12.50
CA ARG A 145 6.38 -3.13 -13.96
C ARG A 145 7.76 -2.64 -14.37
N THR A 146 8.07 -1.41 -13.99
CA THR A 146 9.34 -0.72 -14.26
C THR A 146 9.77 0.07 -13.02
N PRO A 147 11.03 0.55 -12.94
CA PRO A 147 11.48 1.42 -11.87
C PRO A 147 10.63 2.68 -11.68
N GLU A 148 10.14 3.26 -12.78
CA GLU A 148 9.35 4.50 -12.77
C GLU A 148 7.94 4.31 -12.20
N ASP A 149 7.46 3.06 -12.16
CA ASP A 149 6.17 2.71 -11.58
C ASP A 149 6.25 2.42 -10.07
N ALA A 150 7.45 2.40 -9.47
CA ALA A 150 7.67 2.02 -8.09
C ALA A 150 7.46 3.19 -7.12
N PHE A 151 6.44 3.06 -6.26
CA PHE A 151 6.11 4.06 -5.25
C PHE A 151 7.17 4.08 -4.15
N TYR A 152 7.37 5.25 -3.52
CA TYR A 152 8.22 5.42 -2.34
C TYR A 152 9.66 4.94 -2.47
N THR A 153 10.19 4.82 -3.70
CA THR A 153 11.50 4.20 -3.97
C THR A 153 12.63 4.78 -3.11
N ASP A 154 12.72 6.11 -3.03
CA ASP A 154 13.78 6.75 -2.23
C ASP A 154 13.57 6.57 -0.73
N GLU A 155 12.31 6.54 -0.26
CA GLU A 155 12.02 6.28 1.14
C GLU A 155 12.34 4.84 1.53
N LEU A 156 11.92 3.86 0.72
CA LEU A 156 12.26 2.45 0.94
C LEU A 156 13.78 2.23 0.97
N ARG A 157 14.53 2.85 0.03
CA ARG A 157 16.00 2.80 0.03
C ARG A 157 16.62 3.41 1.28
N ARG A 158 16.10 4.55 1.78
CA ARG A 158 16.56 5.15 3.04
C ARG A 158 16.25 4.22 4.22
N ARG A 159 15.01 3.73 4.31
CA ARG A 159 14.57 2.86 5.41
C ARG A 159 15.33 1.55 5.48
N VAL A 160 15.64 0.90 4.36
CA VAL A 160 16.49 -0.32 4.40
C VAL A 160 17.85 -0.04 5.06
N ARG A 161 18.40 1.17 4.92
CA ARG A 161 19.64 1.56 5.61
C ARG A 161 19.43 1.93 7.08
N ASP A 162 18.33 2.62 7.38
CA ASP A 162 18.13 3.30 8.66
C ASP A 162 17.25 2.52 9.67
N ASP A 163 16.41 1.61 9.16
CA ASP A 163 15.45 0.80 9.91
C ASP A 163 15.94 -0.65 10.01
N ALA A 164 16.74 -0.95 11.05
CA ALA A 164 17.25 -2.30 11.28
C ALA A 164 16.13 -3.36 11.26
N GLY A 165 16.36 -4.45 10.53
CA GLY A 165 15.40 -5.54 10.35
C GLY A 165 14.32 -5.26 9.30
N LEU A 166 14.52 -4.30 8.39
CA LEU A 166 13.71 -4.15 7.17
C LEU A 166 14.56 -4.50 5.94
N ASP A 167 14.12 -5.50 5.17
CA ASP A 167 14.67 -5.79 3.84
C ASP A 167 13.62 -5.57 2.76
N VAL A 168 14.05 -5.13 1.58
CA VAL A 168 13.18 -4.92 0.41
C VAL A 168 13.81 -5.61 -0.81
N ALA A 169 13.05 -6.49 -1.44
CA ALA A 169 13.34 -7.10 -2.73
C ALA A 169 12.36 -6.57 -3.78
N TYR A 170 12.86 -6.24 -4.97
CA TYR A 170 12.03 -5.84 -6.10
C TYR A 170 11.93 -6.99 -7.10
N VAL A 171 10.78 -7.13 -7.74
CA VAL A 171 10.58 -8.00 -8.91
C VAL A 171 10.00 -7.14 -10.03
N TYR A 172 10.78 -6.93 -11.09
CA TYR A 172 10.37 -6.13 -12.23
C TYR A 172 9.72 -7.01 -13.30
N THR A 173 8.49 -6.69 -13.70
CA THR A 173 7.68 -7.54 -14.59
C THR A 173 7.77 -7.18 -16.07
N ARG A 174 8.32 -6.01 -16.42
CA ARG A 174 8.43 -5.54 -17.81
C ARG A 174 9.81 -5.00 -18.15
N GLN A 175 10.36 -4.13 -17.30
CA GLN A 175 11.68 -3.55 -17.49
C GLN A 175 12.36 -3.40 -16.13
N ALA A 176 13.61 -3.83 -16.05
CA ALA A 176 14.44 -3.69 -14.87
C ALA A 176 15.41 -2.49 -15.04
N PRO A 177 15.93 -1.90 -13.95
CA PRO A 177 16.92 -0.85 -14.05
C PRO A 177 18.25 -1.40 -14.60
N GLU A 178 19.10 -0.52 -15.10
CA GLU A 178 20.46 -0.90 -15.54
C GLU A 178 21.23 -1.58 -14.40
N GLY A 179 21.98 -2.63 -14.73
CA GLY A 179 22.74 -3.42 -13.76
C GLY A 179 21.89 -4.34 -12.88
N TRP A 180 20.57 -4.45 -13.13
CA TRP A 180 19.73 -5.43 -12.46
C TRP A 180 20.17 -6.86 -12.79
N ARG A 181 20.17 -7.73 -11.78
CA ARG A 181 20.53 -9.14 -11.95
C ARG A 181 19.28 -9.94 -12.23
N GLY A 182 19.24 -10.57 -13.41
CA GLY A 182 18.11 -11.38 -13.87
C GLY A 182 17.19 -10.62 -14.83
N GLU A 183 16.41 -11.38 -15.58
CA GLU A 183 15.48 -10.82 -16.58
C GLU A 183 14.17 -10.39 -15.93
N PRO A 184 13.45 -9.41 -16.50
CA PRO A 184 12.10 -9.09 -16.07
C PRO A 184 11.17 -10.31 -16.15
N HIS A 185 10.43 -10.57 -15.07
CA HIS A 185 9.51 -11.68 -14.97
C HIS A 185 8.41 -11.38 -13.95
N ARG A 186 7.32 -12.15 -14.01
CA ARG A 186 6.28 -12.08 -12.98
C ARG A 186 6.75 -12.82 -11.73
N LEU A 187 6.47 -12.24 -10.56
CA LEU A 187 6.76 -12.86 -9.27
C LEU A 187 6.25 -14.31 -9.24
N GLY A 188 7.15 -15.23 -8.95
CA GLY A 188 6.89 -16.67 -8.89
C GLY A 188 7.41 -17.31 -7.61
N LEU A 189 7.37 -18.64 -7.59
CA LEU A 189 7.77 -19.46 -6.44
C LEU A 189 9.20 -19.17 -5.97
N ALA A 190 10.13 -19.03 -6.91
CA ALA A 190 11.55 -18.78 -6.61
C ALA A 190 11.76 -17.45 -5.87
N ASP A 191 11.00 -16.40 -6.22
CA ASP A 191 11.08 -15.09 -5.57
C ASP A 191 10.56 -15.16 -4.14
N VAL A 192 9.40 -15.80 -3.94
CA VAL A 192 8.80 -15.97 -2.62
C VAL A 192 9.71 -16.81 -1.73
N ASN A 193 10.31 -17.88 -2.26
CA ASN A 193 11.22 -18.73 -1.51
C ASN A 193 12.55 -18.02 -1.17
N THR A 194 13.08 -17.21 -2.09
CA THR A 194 14.38 -16.52 -1.91
C THR A 194 14.27 -15.30 -1.00
N HIS A 195 13.21 -14.52 -1.17
CA HIS A 195 13.04 -13.23 -0.50
C HIS A 195 12.01 -13.25 0.63
N GLY A 196 11.24 -14.32 0.75
CA GLY A 196 10.27 -14.52 1.83
C GLY A 196 10.92 -15.02 3.13
N TRP A 197 10.08 -15.43 4.07
CA TRP A 197 10.49 -16.14 5.29
C TRP A 197 10.13 -17.62 5.15
N PRO A 198 10.95 -18.54 5.71
CA PRO A 198 10.53 -19.93 5.83
C PRO A 198 9.24 -20.07 6.64
N PRO A 199 8.33 -20.99 6.28
CA PRO A 199 7.05 -21.18 6.97
C PRO A 199 7.22 -21.59 8.44
N GLU A 200 8.35 -22.22 8.80
CA GLU A 200 8.69 -22.66 10.16
C GLU A 200 8.90 -21.48 11.12
N LEU A 201 9.23 -20.30 10.60
CA LEU A 201 9.31 -19.07 11.39
C LEU A 201 7.94 -18.46 11.67
N GLU A 202 6.88 -19.06 11.14
CA GLU A 202 5.50 -18.59 11.23
C GLU A 202 5.37 -17.07 10.98
N PRO A 203 5.77 -16.55 9.82
CA PRO A 203 5.60 -15.13 9.55
C PRO A 203 4.11 -14.77 9.49
N LEU A 204 3.77 -13.53 9.82
CA LEU A 204 2.52 -12.95 9.32
C LEU A 204 2.75 -12.40 7.93
N VAL A 205 1.88 -12.79 7.00
CA VAL A 205 2.02 -12.45 5.59
C VAL A 205 0.88 -11.52 5.18
N TYR A 206 1.22 -10.40 4.54
CA TYR A 206 0.28 -9.42 4.02
C TYR A 206 0.48 -9.28 2.52
N VAL A 207 -0.50 -9.71 1.74
CA VAL A 207 -0.48 -9.65 0.27
C VAL A 207 -1.47 -8.59 -0.21
N CYS A 208 -1.00 -7.60 -0.96
CA CYS A 208 -1.87 -6.58 -1.54
C CYS A 208 -1.52 -6.28 -3.00
N GLY A 209 -2.52 -6.23 -3.86
CA GLY A 209 -2.33 -6.04 -5.29
C GLY A 209 -3.62 -6.26 -6.10
N PRO A 210 -3.51 -6.29 -7.44
CA PRO A 210 -4.59 -6.75 -8.31
C PRO A 210 -5.07 -8.15 -7.94
N THR A 211 -6.36 -8.46 -8.15
CA THR A 211 -6.96 -9.76 -7.80
C THR A 211 -6.11 -10.96 -8.24
N ALA A 212 -5.74 -11.04 -9.52
CA ALA A 212 -4.95 -12.15 -10.06
C ALA A 212 -3.56 -12.27 -9.41
N PHE A 213 -2.95 -11.15 -9.01
CA PHE A 213 -1.68 -11.15 -8.29
C PHE A 213 -1.85 -11.72 -6.89
N VAL A 214 -2.87 -11.26 -6.15
CA VAL A 214 -3.15 -11.71 -4.79
C VAL A 214 -3.46 -13.20 -4.75
N GLU A 215 -4.26 -13.69 -5.70
CA GLU A 215 -4.56 -15.12 -5.85
C GLU A 215 -3.29 -15.94 -6.09
N THR A 216 -2.52 -15.56 -7.11
CA THR A 216 -1.26 -16.25 -7.46
C THR A 216 -0.31 -16.33 -6.27
N VAL A 217 -0.06 -15.20 -5.59
CA VAL A 217 0.86 -15.15 -4.45
C VAL A 217 0.33 -15.95 -3.26
N SER A 218 -0.97 -15.90 -3.00
CA SER A 218 -1.58 -16.65 -1.90
C SER A 218 -1.43 -18.16 -2.11
N ASP A 219 -1.65 -18.63 -3.34
CA ASP A 219 -1.49 -20.04 -3.70
C ASP A 219 -0.04 -20.49 -3.57
N LEU A 220 0.91 -19.65 -4.00
CA LEU A 220 2.35 -19.90 -3.82
C LEU A 220 2.73 -20.03 -2.34
N LEU A 221 2.24 -19.12 -1.49
CA LEU A 221 2.52 -19.13 -0.05
C LEU A 221 1.94 -20.38 0.63
N VAL A 222 0.71 -20.75 0.30
CA VAL A 222 0.09 -21.98 0.83
C VAL A 222 0.83 -23.22 0.32
N GLY A 223 1.21 -23.25 -0.96
CA GLY A 223 2.00 -24.33 -1.55
C GLY A 223 3.40 -24.49 -0.91
N LEU A 224 3.99 -23.39 -0.45
CA LEU A 224 5.23 -23.37 0.35
C LEU A 224 5.03 -23.80 1.81
N GLY A 225 3.79 -24.01 2.27
CA GLY A 225 3.49 -24.47 3.62
C GLY A 225 3.13 -23.37 4.62
N HIS A 226 2.97 -22.12 4.20
CA HIS A 226 2.45 -21.08 5.09
C HIS A 226 0.99 -21.38 5.48
N PRO A 227 0.62 -21.36 6.77
CA PRO A 227 -0.77 -21.57 7.17
C PRO A 227 -1.67 -20.46 6.60
N ALA A 228 -2.75 -20.82 5.91
CA ALA A 228 -3.67 -19.86 5.29
C ALA A 228 -4.17 -18.75 6.24
N ARG A 229 -4.39 -19.08 7.53
CA ARG A 229 -4.78 -18.11 8.57
C ARG A 229 -3.77 -16.98 8.82
N ARG A 230 -2.49 -17.18 8.44
CA ARG A 230 -1.41 -16.20 8.57
C ARG A 230 -1.20 -15.39 7.29
N VAL A 231 -1.85 -15.77 6.18
CA VAL A 231 -1.83 -15.04 4.92
C VAL A 231 -3.07 -14.14 4.85
N ARG A 232 -2.86 -12.85 5.11
CA ARG A 232 -3.88 -11.81 5.02
C ARG A 232 -3.79 -11.18 3.64
N THR A 233 -4.94 -10.96 3.03
CA THR A 233 -5.04 -10.43 1.66
C THR A 233 -5.92 -9.20 1.61
N GLU A 234 -5.54 -8.24 0.77
CA GLU A 234 -6.36 -7.09 0.39
C GLU A 234 -6.25 -6.91 -1.13
N ARG A 235 -7.39 -6.77 -1.81
CA ARG A 235 -7.44 -6.76 -3.28
C ARG A 235 -7.97 -5.42 -3.76
N PHE A 236 -7.46 -4.98 -4.91
CA PHE A 236 -8.11 -3.96 -5.71
C PHE A 236 -8.25 -4.45 -7.16
N GLY A 237 -9.26 -3.98 -7.85
CA GLY A 237 -9.51 -4.30 -9.25
C GLY A 237 -10.17 -3.10 -9.92
N PRO A 238 -10.43 -3.17 -11.23
CA PRO A 238 -11.27 -2.19 -11.91
C PRO A 238 -12.71 -2.33 -11.41
N THR A 239 -12.96 -1.94 -10.16
CA THR A 239 -14.31 -1.73 -9.64
C THR A 239 -14.68 -0.30 -10.02
N GLY A 240 -15.07 -0.17 -11.29
CA GLY A 240 -16.28 0.56 -11.64
C GLY A 240 -17.43 -0.43 -11.53
#